data_AF-A0A6H2ZS97-F1
#
_entry.id   AF-A0A6H2ZS97-F1
#
_cell.length_a   1.000
_cell.length_b   1.000
_cell.length_c   1.000
_cell.angle_alpha   90.00
_cell.angle_beta   90.00
_cell.angle_gamma   90.00
#
_symmetry.space_group_name_H-M   'P 1'
#
loop_
_entity.id
_entity.type
_entity.pdbx_description
1 polymer ?
#
loop_
_entity_poly.entity_id
_entity_poly.type
_entity_poly.pdbx_seq_one_letter_code
_entity_poly.pdbx_strand_id
1 'polypeptide(L)'
;MSKQVTESLVFRPASELPIAELNGRAVLVFNPCDGWHDGFVRAREEDGEIYHVGIYPWMGSEMLPHDFYITWALLPDESKLAEQFESERRR
;
A
#
# COMPACT_ATOMS: atom_id res chain seq x y z
N MET A 1 -15.84 -21.03 15.68
CA MET A 1 -15.19 -19.74 15.99
C MET A 1 -14.17 -19.54 14.89
N SER A 2 -14.41 -18.62 13.94
CA SER A 2 -13.36 -18.24 12.98
C SER A 2 -12.18 -17.68 13.76
N LYS A 3 -10.95 -17.95 13.32
CA LYS A 3 -9.79 -17.37 13.99
C LYS A 3 -9.76 -15.88 13.63
N GLN A 4 -9.82 -15.03 14.62
CA GLN A 4 -9.58 -13.61 14.41
C GLN A 4 -8.09 -13.40 14.09
N VAL A 5 -7.81 -12.71 12.99
CA VAL A 5 -6.48 -12.20 12.65
C VAL A 5 -6.47 -10.72 12.99
N THR A 6 -5.42 -10.25 13.68
CA THR A 6 -5.26 -8.84 14.04
C THR A 6 -3.96 -8.33 13.45
N GLU A 7 -4.07 -7.31 12.61
CA GLU A 7 -2.94 -6.62 11.99
C GLU A 7 -2.96 -5.14 12.41
N SER A 8 -1.79 -4.52 12.47
CA SER A 8 -1.64 -3.11 12.83
C SER A 8 -1.10 -2.32 11.65
N LEU A 9 -1.64 -1.12 11.44
CA LEU A 9 -1.13 -0.18 10.45
C LEU A 9 -0.24 0.86 11.14
N VAL A 10 0.92 1.13 10.54
CA VAL A 10 1.80 2.23 10.95
C VAL A 10 1.68 3.33 9.91
N PHE A 11 1.09 4.44 10.30
CA PHE A 11 0.92 5.62 9.44
C PHE A 11 2.18 6.46 9.41
N ARG A 12 2.67 6.69 8.19
CA ARG A 12 3.84 7.51 7.86
C ARG A 12 3.35 8.83 7.26
N PRO A 13 3.98 9.97 7.57
CA PRO A 13 3.61 11.24 6.94
C PRO A 13 3.94 11.20 5.45
N ALA A 14 3.27 12.02 4.64
CA ALA A 14 3.56 12.14 3.21
C ALA A 14 5.01 12.58 2.90
N SER A 15 5.71 13.18 3.86
CA SER A 15 7.13 13.54 3.75
C SER A 15 8.07 12.32 3.84
N GLU A 16 7.59 11.19 4.35
CA GLU A 16 8.33 9.93 4.35
C GLU A 16 7.88 9.11 3.13
N LEU A 17 8.66 9.13 2.05
CA LEU A 17 8.31 8.48 0.80
C LEU A 17 8.45 6.94 0.86
N PRO A 18 7.68 6.19 0.06
CA PRO A 18 7.89 4.74 -0.08
C PRO A 18 9.26 4.43 -0.68
N ILE A 19 9.77 3.24 -0.39
CA ILE A 19 11.06 2.73 -0.87
C ILE A 19 10.88 1.59 -1.87
N ALA A 20 11.91 1.36 -2.69
CA ALA A 20 11.87 0.41 -3.80
C ALA A 20 11.55 -1.03 -3.37
N GLU A 21 11.98 -1.44 -2.18
CA GLU A 21 11.75 -2.78 -1.61
C GLU A 21 10.26 -3.07 -1.39
N LEU A 22 9.41 -2.04 -1.39
CA LEU A 22 7.97 -2.16 -1.27
C LEU A 22 7.28 -2.27 -2.64
N ASN A 23 8.02 -2.36 -3.75
CA ASN A 23 7.42 -2.44 -5.08
C ASN A 23 6.32 -3.53 -5.18
N GLY A 24 5.16 -3.15 -5.70
CA GLY A 24 3.98 -4.00 -5.82
C GLY A 24 3.16 -4.17 -4.53
N ARG A 25 3.62 -3.65 -3.38
CA ARG A 25 2.89 -3.74 -2.12
C ARG A 25 1.74 -2.73 -2.07
N ALA A 26 0.61 -3.18 -1.53
CA ALA A 26 -0.54 -2.33 -1.30
C ALA A 26 -0.34 -1.43 -0.07
N VAL A 27 -0.91 -0.23 -0.14
CA VAL A 27 -0.88 0.79 0.89
C VAL A 27 -2.27 1.40 1.03
N LEU A 28 -2.54 1.96 2.21
CA LEU A 28 -3.68 2.83 2.46
C LEU A 28 -3.18 4.26 2.58
N VAL A 29 -3.75 5.19 1.83
CA VAL A 29 -3.44 6.63 1.93
C VAL A 29 -4.65 7.41 2.42
N PHE A 30 -4.42 8.54 3.09
CA PHE A 30 -5.48 9.46 3.49
C PHE A 30 -5.39 10.78 2.73
N ASN A 31 -6.41 11.05 1.93
CA ASN A 31 -6.67 12.32 1.28
C ASN A 31 -7.66 13.14 2.14
N PRO A 32 -7.29 14.36 2.60
CA PRO A 32 -8.20 15.20 3.39
C PRO A 32 -9.50 15.60 2.66
N CYS A 33 -9.53 15.57 1.32
CA CYS A 33 -10.68 16.01 0.53
C CYS A 33 -11.83 15.00 0.54
N ASP A 34 -11.53 13.71 0.43
CA ASP A 34 -12.53 12.65 0.19
C ASP A 34 -12.25 11.34 0.96
N GLY A 35 -11.16 11.27 1.74
CA GLY A 35 -10.94 10.23 2.74
C GLY A 35 -9.89 9.19 2.34
N TRP A 36 -10.20 7.92 2.60
CA TRP A 36 -9.25 6.80 2.46
C TRP A 36 -9.22 6.27 1.04
N HIS A 37 -8.02 6.02 0.52
CA HIS A 37 -7.79 5.41 -0.79
C HIS A 37 -6.78 4.27 -0.69
N ASP A 38 -7.01 3.19 -1.43
CA ASP A 38 -6.00 2.17 -1.67
C ASP A 38 -5.01 2.61 -2.75
N GLY A 39 -3.78 2.12 -2.64
CA GLY A 39 -2.75 2.33 -3.63
C GLY A 39 -1.71 1.22 -3.62
N PHE A 40 -0.81 1.27 -4.58
CA PHE A 40 0.28 0.33 -4.75
C PHE A 40 1.58 1.11 -4.91
N VAL A 41 2.61 0.72 -4.17
CA VAL A 41 3.95 1.24 -4.39
C VAL A 41 4.45 0.73 -5.73
N ARG A 42 4.97 1.63 -6.57
CA ARG A 42 5.63 1.28 -7.83
C ARG A 42 7.02 1.91 -7.87
N ALA A 43 8.04 1.07 -7.98
CA ALA A 43 9.38 1.49 -8.32
C ALA A 43 9.54 1.47 -9.84
N ARG A 44 9.91 2.62 -10.42
CA ARG A 44 10.20 2.76 -11.84
C ARG A 44 11.71 2.61 -12.06
N GLU A 45 12.05 1.76 -13.01
CA GLU A 45 13.42 1.41 -13.35
C GLU A 45 13.69 1.78 -14.81
N GLU A 46 14.87 2.33 -15.06
CA GLU A 46 15.42 2.60 -16.38
C GLU A 46 16.91 2.21 -16.35
N ASP A 47 17.37 1.44 -17.34
CA ASP A 47 18.75 0.96 -17.45
C ASP A 47 19.31 0.24 -16.19
N GLY A 48 18.45 -0.43 -15.42
CA GLY A 48 18.84 -1.13 -14.19
C GLY A 48 18.90 -0.24 -12.95
N GLU A 49 18.58 1.05 -13.07
CA GLU A 49 18.57 2.01 -11.97
C GLU A 49 17.14 2.47 -11.65
N ILE A 50 16.80 2.47 -10.36
CA ILE A 50 15.50 2.96 -9.89
C ILE A 50 15.56 4.48 -9.82
N TYR A 51 14.82 5.14 -10.70
CA TYR A 51 14.81 6.60 -10.78
C TYR A 51 13.61 7.23 -10.05
N HIS A 52 12.56 6.47 -9.77
CA HIS A 52 11.37 6.97 -9.07
C HIS A 52 10.65 5.88 -8.29
N VAL A 53 10.13 6.24 -7.11
CA VAL A 53 9.24 5.39 -6.31
C VAL A 53 8.04 6.21 -5.87
N GLY A 54 6.85 5.75 -6.22
CA GLY A 54 5.61 6.48 -5.94
C GLY A 54 4.45 5.56 -5.58
N ILE A 55 3.33 6.14 -5.15
CA ILE A 55 2.09 5.42 -4.85
C ILE A 55 1.09 5.68 -5.96
N TYR A 56 0.53 4.62 -6.52
CA TYR A 56 -0.42 4.69 -7.63
C TYR A 56 -1.70 3.93 -7.27
N PRO A 57 -2.88 4.42 -7.67
CA PRO A 57 -4.08 3.59 -7.63
C PRO A 57 -3.92 2.41 -8.60
N TRP A 58 -4.85 1.46 -8.54
CA TRP A 58 -4.88 0.35 -9.51
C TRP A 58 -4.76 0.85 -10.97
N MET A 59 -5.56 1.87 -11.30
CA MET A 59 -5.54 2.55 -12.59
C MET A 59 -5.57 4.07 -12.39
N GLY A 60 -4.67 4.80 -13.06
CA GLY A 60 -4.60 6.25 -12.98
C GLY A 60 -3.19 6.78 -12.79
N SER A 61 -3.12 8.07 -12.47
CA SER A 61 -1.88 8.79 -12.20
C SER A 61 -1.40 8.57 -10.76
N GLU A 62 -0.16 8.95 -10.50
CA GLU A 62 0.42 8.92 -9.16
C GLU A 62 -0.40 9.75 -8.17
N MET A 63 -0.58 9.21 -6.96
CA MET A 63 -1.06 9.96 -5.81
C MET A 63 0.14 10.70 -5.22
N LEU A 64 0.27 11.99 -5.52
CA LEU A 64 1.43 12.77 -5.12
C LEU A 64 1.42 13.08 -3.61
N PRO A 65 2.56 12.95 -2.91
CA PRO A 65 2.66 13.31 -1.49
C PRO A 65 2.38 14.80 -1.29
N HIS A 66 1.68 15.15 -0.21
CA HIS A 66 1.27 16.51 0.16
C HIS A 66 0.27 17.22 -0.76
N ASP A 67 0.12 16.76 -2.01
CA ASP A 67 -0.90 17.23 -2.94
C ASP A 67 -2.16 16.36 -2.84
N PHE A 68 -2.00 15.04 -2.98
CA PHE A 68 -3.10 14.10 -2.91
C PHE A 68 -3.34 13.55 -1.50
N TYR A 69 -2.28 13.17 -0.77
CA TYR A 69 -2.42 12.55 0.55
C TYR A 69 -1.50 13.18 1.60
N ILE A 70 -1.90 13.10 2.87
CA ILE A 70 -1.12 13.61 4.01
C ILE A 70 -0.42 12.50 4.81
N THR A 71 -0.91 11.27 4.71
CA THR A 71 -0.32 10.09 5.35
C THR A 71 -0.60 8.82 4.56
N TRP A 72 0.25 7.81 4.73
CA TRP A 72 0.09 6.49 4.15
C TRP A 72 0.54 5.41 5.12
N ALA A 73 0.02 4.19 4.96
CA ALA A 73 0.44 3.02 5.71
C ALA A 73 0.57 1.81 4.78
N LEU A 74 1.58 0.98 5.02
CA LEU A 74 1.72 -0.30 4.33
C LEU A 74 0.62 -1.25 4.79
N LEU A 75 -0.13 -1.82 3.84
CA LEU A 75 -1.13 -2.83 4.17
C LEU A 75 -0.45 -4.17 4.51
N PRO A 76 -1.12 -5.03 5.30
CA PRO A 76 -0.65 -6.37 5.56
C PRO A 76 -0.44 -7.15 4.26
N ASP A 77 0.38 -8.19 4.34
CA ASP A 77 0.64 -9.06 3.19
C ASP A 77 -0.63 -9.81 2.79
N GLU A 78 -1.20 -9.41 1.66
CA GLU A 78 -2.45 -9.97 1.12
C GLU A 78 -2.36 -11.46 0.86
N SER A 79 -1.19 -11.96 0.43
CA SER A 79 -0.99 -13.39 0.17
C SER A 79 -1.03 -14.19 1.46
N LYS A 80 -0.44 -13.67 2.53
CA LYS A 80 -0.49 -14.32 3.86
C LYS A 80 -1.89 -14.27 4.45
N LEU A 81 -2.59 -13.14 4.33
CA LEU A 81 -3.98 -13.04 4.77
C LEU A 81 -4.88 -14.01 3.98
N ALA A 82 -4.72 -14.07 2.66
CA ALA A 82 -5.47 -14.99 1.81
C ALA A 82 -5.21 -16.45 2.20
N GLU A 83 -3.96 -16.87 2.42
CA GLU A 83 -3.63 -18.23 2.86
C GLU A 83 -4.33 -18.59 4.18
N GLN A 84 -4.32 -17.68 5.16
CA GLN A 84 -4.96 -17.89 6.46
C GLN A 84 -6.47 -18.08 6.32
N PHE A 85 -7.17 -17.21 5.58
CA PHE A 85 -8.63 -17.27 5.47
C PHE A 85 -9.14 -18.28 4.43
N GLU A 86 -8.43 -18.52 3.32
CA GLU A 86 -8.79 -19.56 2.34
C GLU A 86 -8.69 -20.96 2.94
N SER A 87 -7.81 -21.16 3.93
CA SER A 87 -7.78 -22.40 4.71
C SER A 87 -9.07 -22.65 5.49
N GLU A 88 -9.80 -21.58 5.86
CA GLU A 88 -11.11 -21.67 6.52
C GLU A 88 -12.24 -22.01 5.53
N ARG A 89 -12.11 -21.62 4.25
CA ARG A 89 -13.13 -21.91 3.21
C ARG A 89 -13.25 -23.40 2.87
N ARG A 90 -12.22 -24.20 3.15
CA ARG A 90 -12.18 -25.66 2.85
C ARG A 90 -12.77 -26.55 3.97
N ARG A 91 -13.43 -25.97 4.97
CA ARG A 91 -14.18 -26.70 6.00
C ARG A 91 -15.68 -26.55 5.81
#